data_AF-A0A7Y3P8Q8-F1
#
_entry.id   AF-A0A7Y3P8Q8-F1
#
_cell.length_a   1.000
_cell.length_b   1.000
_cell.length_c   1.000
_cell.angle_alpha   90.00
_cell.angle_beta   90.00
_cell.angle_gamma   90.00
#
_symmetry.space_group_name_H-M   'P 1'
#
loop_
_entity.id
_entity.type
_entity.pdbx_description
1 polymer ?
#
loop_
_entity_poly.entity_id
_entity_poly.type
_entity_poly.pdbx_seq_one_letter_code
_entity_poly.pdbx_strand_id
1 'polypeptide(L)' 'VVTPALGLVQIVGLVLCARRGTSGPNRFGPAPFTGATISDPGIPSTTCPTCGKMVLPGQPYCPTCGTELH' A
#
# COMPACT_ATOMS: atom_id res chain seq x y z
N VAL A 1 -46.74 -30.31 -12.90
CA VAL A 1 -46.93 -29.31 -11.83
C VAL A 1 -45.58 -29.01 -11.20
N VAL A 2 -44.86 -28.02 -11.73
CA VAL A 2 -43.59 -27.56 -11.15
C VAL A 2 -43.91 -26.90 -9.82
N THR A 3 -43.42 -27.46 -8.73
CA THR A 3 -43.67 -26.99 -7.36
C THR A 3 -43.23 -25.52 -7.25
N PRO A 4 -44.10 -24.57 -6.84
CA PRO A 4 -43.77 -23.13 -6.80
C PRO A 4 -42.57 -22.81 -5.88
N ALA A 5 -42.23 -23.72 -4.96
CA ALA A 5 -41.05 -23.62 -4.10
C ALA A 5 -39.72 -23.69 -4.88
N LEU A 6 -39.65 -24.43 -5.99
CA LEU A 6 -38.41 -24.58 -6.75
C LEU A 6 -38.04 -23.28 -7.49
N GLY A 7 -39.04 -22.52 -7.95
CA GLY A 7 -38.84 -21.23 -8.61
C GLY A 7 -38.21 -20.19 -7.66
N LEU A 8 -38.71 -20.12 -6.43
CA LEU A 8 -38.15 -19.21 -5.43
C LEU A 8 -36.73 -19.61 -5.02
N VAL A 9 -36.43 -20.91 -4.88
CA VAL A 9 -35.08 -21.39 -4.56
C VAL A 9 -34.08 -21.04 -5.68
N GLN A 10 -34.45 -21.17 -6.95
CA GLN A 10 -33.60 -20.81 -8.08
C GLN A 10 -33.36 -19.29 -8.17
N ILE A 11 -34.39 -18.49 -7.95
CA ILE A 11 -34.30 -17.01 -7.98
C ILE A 11 -33.46 -16.51 -6.80
N VAL A 12 -33.70 -17.00 -5.59
CA VAL A 12 -32.92 -16.65 -4.39
C VAL A 12 -31.48 -17.12 -4.54
N GLY A 13 -31.25 -18.32 -5.08
CA GLY A 13 -29.91 -18.83 -5.40
C GLY A 13 -29.14 -17.94 -6.38
N LEU A 14 -29.76 -17.58 -7.51
CA LEU A 14 -29.17 -16.68 -8.51
C LEU A 14 -28.87 -15.29 -7.94
N VAL A 15 -29.80 -14.72 -7.17
CA VAL A 15 -29.63 -13.40 -6.54
C VAL A 15 -28.52 -13.44 -5.47
N LEU A 16 -28.43 -14.49 -4.68
CA LEU A 16 -27.36 -14.66 -3.69
C LEU A 16 -26.00 -14.89 -4.36
N CYS A 17 -25.93 -15.68 -5.44
CA CYS A 17 -24.71 -15.87 -6.23
C CYS A 17 -24.23 -14.57 -6.87
N ALA A 18 -25.15 -13.80 -7.48
CA ALA A 18 -24.84 -12.50 -8.07
C ALA A 18 -24.38 -11.46 -7.03
N ARG A 19 -24.93 -11.50 -5.81
CA ARG A 19 -24.55 -10.60 -4.70
C ARG A 19 -23.32 -11.08 -3.92
N ARG A 20 -22.94 -12.36 -3.99
CA ARG A 20 -21.80 -12.93 -3.26
C ARG A 20 -20.45 -12.46 -3.78
N GLY A 21 -20.45 -11.80 -4.94
CA GLY A 21 -19.31 -11.01 -5.39
C GLY A 21 -18.26 -11.86 -6.08
N THR A 22 -17.93 -11.45 -7.29
CA THR A 22 -16.58 -11.62 -7.83
C THR A 22 -15.63 -10.84 -6.92
N SER A 23 -15.17 -11.49 -5.85
CA SER A 23 -13.91 -11.13 -5.23
C SER A 23 -12.85 -11.31 -6.31
N GLY A 24 -12.60 -10.24 -7.07
CA GLY A 24 -11.47 -10.17 -7.98
C GLY A 24 -10.18 -10.44 -7.21
N PRO A 25 -9.08 -10.77 -7.89
CA PRO A 25 -7.81 -11.17 -7.27
C PRO A 25 -7.20 -10.10 -6.33
N ASN A 26 -7.78 -8.89 -6.28
CA ASN A 26 -7.19 -7.73 -5.63
C ASN A 26 -8.18 -7.12 -4.59
N ARG A 27 -8.71 -7.92 -3.66
CA ARG A 27 -9.40 -7.37 -2.46
C ARG A 27 -8.42 -6.80 -1.44
N PHE A 28 -7.15 -7.19 -1.56
CA PHE A 28 -6.03 -6.48 -0.98
C PHE A 28 -5.64 -5.39 -1.97
N GLY A 29 -6.29 -4.22 -1.88
CA GLY A 29 -5.69 -3.02 -2.44
C GLY A 29 -4.25 -2.88 -1.91
N PRO A 30 -3.35 -2.20 -2.62
CA PRO A 30 -2.00 -2.02 -2.14
C PRO A 30 -2.09 -1.39 -0.74
N ALA A 31 -1.39 -2.00 0.22
CA ALA A 31 -1.41 -1.56 1.61
C ALA A 31 -1.17 -0.04 1.70
N PRO A 32 -1.64 0.67 2.75
CA PRO A 32 -1.63 2.14 2.86
C PRO A 32 -0.24 2.81 2.82
N PHE A 33 0.80 2.05 2.47
CA PHE A 33 2.18 2.47 2.27
C PHE A 33 2.52 2.66 0.77
N THR A 34 1.62 2.33 -0.17
CA THR A 34 1.89 2.51 -1.61
C THR A 34 1.47 3.90 -2.08
N GLY A 35 2.43 4.83 -2.02
CA GLY A 35 2.56 5.80 -3.12
C GLY A 35 2.01 7.21 -2.92
N ALA A 36 2.09 7.78 -1.72
CA ALA A 36 2.34 9.22 -1.65
C ALA A 36 3.85 9.43 -1.81
N THR A 37 4.31 9.49 -3.05
CA THR A 37 5.65 10.01 -3.36
C THR A 37 5.67 11.47 -2.94
N ILE A 38 6.16 11.73 -1.72
CA ILE A 38 6.51 13.07 -1.27
C ILE A 38 7.68 13.49 -2.14
N SER A 39 7.36 14.19 -3.23
CA SER A 39 8.34 14.98 -3.97
C SER A 39 8.54 16.23 -3.14
N ASP A 40 9.37 16.15 -2.09
CA ASP A 40 9.78 17.32 -1.31
C ASP A 40 10.99 17.95 -2.01
N PRO A 41 10.81 19.05 -2.78
CA PRO A 41 11.90 19.74 -3.42
C PRO A 41 12.40 20.80 -2.42
N GLY A 42 13.05 20.36 -1.35
CA GLY A 42 13.40 21.30 -0.29
C GLY A 42 14.39 20.83 0.76
N ILE A 43 14.86 19.59 0.71
CA ILE A 43 15.82 19.11 1.71
C ILE A 43 17.24 19.31 1.17
N PRO A 44 18.02 20.29 1.68
CA PRO A 44 19.45 20.33 1.39
C PRO A 44 20.00 18.96 1.82
N SER A 45 20.72 18.26 0.96
CA SER A 45 21.38 16.99 1.32
C SER A 45 22.88 17.21 1.19
N THR A 46 23.62 16.90 2.25
CA THR A 46 25.07 16.96 2.24
C THR A 46 25.63 15.55 2.06
N THR A 47 26.85 15.43 1.55
CA THR A 47 27.50 14.13 1.36
C THR A 47 28.37 13.84 2.57
N CYS A 48 28.20 12.66 3.17
CA CYS A 48 29.05 12.24 4.28
C CYS A 48 30.49 12.06 3.77
N PRO A 49 31.50 12.72 4.38
CA PRO A 49 32.90 12.62 3.95
C PRO A 49 33.51 11.23 4.16
N THR A 50 32.95 10.44 5.09
CA THR A 50 33.49 9.11 5.44
C THR A 50 32.99 8.01 4.51
N CYS A 51 31.71 8.03 4.14
CA CYS A 51 31.10 6.95 3.36
C CYS A 51 30.58 7.37 1.97
N GLY A 52 30.56 8.67 1.68
CA GLY A 52 30.07 9.21 0.40
C GLY A 52 28.56 9.11 0.21
N LYS A 53 27.79 8.75 1.25
CA LYS A 53 26.32 8.70 1.18
C LYS A 53 25.70 10.07 1.42
N MET A 54 24.53 10.30 0.82
CA MET A 54 23.71 11.47 1.13
C MET A 54 23.20 11.39 2.57
N VAL A 55 23.34 12.49 3.28
CA VAL A 55 22.86 12.69 4.65
C VAL A 55 22.15 14.04 4.72
N LEU A 56 21.12 14.11 5.56
CA LEU A 56 20.44 15.37 5.84
C LEU A 56 21.36 16.25 6.73
N PRO A 57 21.61 17.51 6.34
CA PRO A 57 22.29 18.49 7.18
C PRO A 57 21.41 18.81 8.39
N GLY A 58 22.01 18.82 9.56
CA GLY A 58 21.31 18.96 10.85
C GLY A 58 21.19 17.66 11.65
N GLN A 59 21.54 16.51 11.07
CA GLN A 59 21.70 15.26 11.82
C GLN A 59 23.11 15.22 12.45
N PRO A 60 23.25 14.98 13.77
CA PRO A 60 24.55 14.93 14.43
C PRO A 60 25.37 13.69 14.05
N TYR A 61 24.76 12.71 13.39
CA TYR A 61 25.41 11.47 12.96
C TYR A 61 24.88 11.00 11.61
N CYS A 62 25.74 10.32 10.85
CA CYS A 62 25.36 9.67 9.60
C CYS A 62 24.52 8.40 9.90
N PRO A 63 23.30 8.27 9.38
CA PRO A 63 22.47 7.09 9.60
C PRO A 63 23.00 5.83 8.89
N THR A 64 23.97 5.97 7.97
CA THR A 64 24.51 4.85 7.20
C THR A 64 25.80 4.28 7.80
N CYS A 65 26.72 5.14 8.25
CA CYS A 65 28.02 4.71 8.78
C CYS A 65 28.21 5.01 10.27
N GLY A 66 27.33 5.82 10.88
CA GLY A 66 27.41 6.20 12.29
C GLY A 66 28.48 7.24 12.61
N THR A 67 29.13 7.84 11.60
CA THR A 67 30.10 8.92 11.82
C THR A 67 29.41 10.17 12.34
N GLU A 68 30.01 10.81 13.34
CA GLU A 68 29.60 12.12 13.85
C GLU A 68 29.78 13.21 12.77
N LEU A 69 28.71 13.95 12.51
CA LEU A 69 28.68 15.07 11.57
C LEU A 69 28.45 16.32 12.43
N HIS A 70 29.55 16.86 12.95
CA HIS A 70 29.56 18.06 13.80
C HIS A 70 29.74 19.31 12.95
#